data_AF-A0AAD5J8R2-F1
#
_entry.id   AF-A0AAD5J8R2-F1
#
_cell.length_a   1.000
_cell.length_b   1.000
_cell.length_c   1.000
_cell.angle_alpha   90.00
_cell.angle_beta   90.00
_cell.angle_gamma   90.00
#
_symmetry.space_group_name_H-M   'P 1'
#
loop_
_entity.id
_entity.type
_entity.pdbx_description
1 polymer ?
#
loop_
_entity_poly.entity_id
_entity_poly.type
_entity_poly.pdbx_seq_one_letter_code
_entity_poly.pdbx_strand_id
1 'polypeptide(L)'
;MITGDQLAIGKETGRRLGMGTNMYPSSSLLGHDKDSSIASLPIDELIEKADGFAGVFPEHKYEIVKRLQERKHICGMTGDGVNDAPALKKADIGIAVADATDAARGASDIVLTEPGLSVIISAVLTSRAIFQRMKNYTIYAVSITIRIVLGFMLIALIWKFDFLPSWF
;
A
#
# COMPACT_ATOMS: atom_id res chain seq x y z
N MET A 1 1.51 -12.26 6.51
CA MET A 1 2.91 -12.71 6.56
C MET A 1 3.32 -13.31 5.21
N ILE A 2 4.53 -13.05 4.73
CA ILE A 2 5.11 -13.75 3.58
C ILE A 2 6.45 -14.32 4.03
N THR A 3 6.63 -15.63 3.93
CA THR A 3 7.89 -16.31 4.31
C THR A 3 8.26 -17.41 3.33
N GLY A 4 9.57 -17.64 3.17
CA GLY A 4 10.11 -18.81 2.48
C GLY A 4 10.09 -20.09 3.34
N ASP A 5 9.84 -19.96 4.65
CA ASP A 5 9.76 -21.10 5.57
C ASP A 5 8.54 -21.98 5.29
N GLN A 6 8.58 -23.20 5.80
CA GLN A 6 7.44 -24.12 5.74
C GLN A 6 6.24 -23.59 6.54
N LEU A 7 5.04 -23.99 6.11
CA LEU A 7 3.78 -23.52 6.67
C LEU A 7 3.66 -23.68 8.19
N ALA A 8 4.18 -24.77 8.74
CA ALA A 8 4.16 -25.01 10.19
C ALA A 8 4.94 -23.93 10.97
N ILE A 9 6.11 -23.53 10.46
CA ILE A 9 6.96 -22.49 11.06
C ILE A 9 6.28 -21.13 10.94
N GLY A 10 5.72 -20.83 9.76
CA GLY A 10 4.96 -19.61 9.52
C GLY A 10 3.77 -19.48 10.46
N LYS A 11 2.97 -20.55 10.63
CA LYS A 11 1.81 -20.56 11.54
C LYS A 11 2.20 -20.40 13.00
N GLU A 12 3.22 -21.09 13.48
CA GLU A 12 3.66 -20.96 14.88
C GLU A 12 4.25 -19.56 15.15
N THR A 13 5.03 -19.02 14.22
CA THR A 13 5.54 -17.65 14.32
C THR A 13 4.42 -16.63 14.29
N GLY A 14 3.46 -16.78 13.36
CA GLY A 14 2.27 -15.94 13.27
C GLY A 14 1.39 -15.97 14.52
N ARG A 15 1.22 -17.16 15.12
CA ARG A 15 0.50 -17.35 16.39
C ARG A 15 1.17 -16.58 17.54
N ARG A 16 2.51 -16.67 17.66
CA ARG A 16 3.27 -15.94 18.68
C ARG A 16 3.24 -14.43 18.47
N LEU A 17 3.21 -13.98 17.22
CA LEU A 17 3.08 -12.56 16.85
C LEU A 17 1.65 -12.02 17.01
N GLY A 18 0.64 -12.90 17.20
CA GLY A 18 -0.77 -12.50 17.27
C GLY A 18 -1.39 -12.11 15.92
N MET A 19 -0.79 -12.53 14.80
CA MET A 19 -1.27 -12.22 13.45
C MET A 19 -2.46 -13.08 13.01
N GLY A 20 -2.66 -14.24 13.65
CA GLY A 20 -3.58 -15.28 13.20
C GLY A 20 -2.86 -16.48 12.59
N THR A 21 -3.63 -17.52 12.29
CA THR A 21 -3.10 -18.81 11.77
C THR A 21 -3.75 -19.22 10.45
N ASN A 22 -4.56 -18.34 9.83
CA ASN A 22 -5.20 -18.59 8.54
C ASN A 22 -4.19 -18.38 7.40
N MET A 23 -3.10 -19.16 7.43
CA MET A 23 -2.02 -19.10 6.46
C MET A 23 -2.08 -20.30 5.50
N TYR A 24 -1.67 -20.07 4.26
CA TYR A 24 -1.71 -21.05 3.18
C TYR A 24 -0.32 -21.24 2.56
N PRO A 25 0.00 -22.43 2.03
CA PRO A 25 1.22 -22.64 1.28
C PRO A 25 1.13 -21.93 -0.08
N SER A 26 2.28 -21.59 -0.66
CA SER A 26 2.33 -20.96 -1.98
C SER A 26 1.81 -21.85 -3.11
N SER A 27 1.80 -23.19 -2.93
CA SER A 27 1.17 -24.15 -3.85
C SER A 27 -0.32 -23.91 -4.05
N SER A 28 -1.01 -23.42 -3.01
CA SER A 28 -2.44 -23.10 -3.08
C SER A 28 -2.73 -21.88 -3.97
N LEU A 29 -1.73 -21.04 -4.25
CA LEU A 29 -1.82 -19.93 -5.21
C LEU A 29 -1.75 -20.40 -6.67
N LEU A 30 -1.10 -21.54 -6.92
CA LEU A 30 -0.93 -22.14 -8.25
C LEU A 30 -2.14 -23.00 -8.68
N GLY A 31 -3.19 -23.09 -7.86
CA GLY A 31 -4.39 -23.89 -8.15
C GLY A 31 -4.16 -25.41 -8.14
N HIS A 32 -3.03 -25.88 -7.61
CA HIS A 32 -2.64 -27.29 -7.66
C HIS A 32 -3.04 -28.13 -6.45
N ASP A 33 -3.56 -27.52 -5.37
CA ASP A 33 -4.01 -28.26 -4.19
C ASP A 33 -5.47 -28.72 -4.31
N LYS A 34 -5.61 -30.03 -4.50
CA LYS A 34 -6.86 -30.83 -4.46
C LYS A 34 -7.38 -31.00 -3.03
N ASP A 35 -7.44 -29.94 -2.23
CA ASP A 35 -8.19 -30.01 -0.96
C ASP A 35 -9.64 -29.63 -1.23
N SER A 36 -10.51 -30.64 -1.12
CA SER A 36 -11.94 -30.60 -1.45
C SER A 36 -12.76 -29.50 -0.75
N SER A 37 -12.22 -28.84 0.29
CA SER A 37 -12.79 -27.68 0.97
C SER A 37 -12.26 -26.32 0.51
N ILE A 38 -11.10 -26.27 -0.15
CA ILE A 38 -10.48 -25.04 -0.69
C ILE A 38 -10.94 -24.79 -2.14
N ALA A 39 -11.38 -25.83 -2.83
CA ALA A 39 -11.86 -25.79 -4.22
C ALA A 39 -13.11 -24.91 -4.47
N SER A 40 -13.77 -24.39 -3.43
CA SER A 40 -15.00 -23.59 -3.56
C SER A 40 -14.78 -22.07 -3.56
N LEU A 41 -13.60 -21.57 -3.19
CA LEU A 41 -13.33 -20.12 -3.15
C LEU A 41 -12.42 -19.70 -4.32
N PRO A 42 -12.74 -18.62 -5.04
CA PRO A 42 -11.81 -18.03 -5.99
C PRO A 42 -10.48 -17.72 -5.32
N ILE A 43 -9.35 -18.01 -5.98
CA ILE A 43 -8.00 -17.80 -5.43
C ILE A 43 -7.82 -16.35 -4.94
N ASP A 44 -8.44 -15.38 -5.61
CA ASP A 44 -8.33 -13.97 -5.26
C ASP A 44 -9.04 -13.65 -3.93
N GLU A 45 -10.15 -14.34 -3.62
CA GLU A 45 -10.83 -14.22 -2.33
C GLU A 45 -10.05 -14.92 -1.22
N LEU A 46 -9.37 -16.03 -1.54
CA LEU A 46 -8.45 -16.69 -0.62
C LEU A 46 -7.27 -15.79 -0.28
N ILE A 47 -6.69 -15.10 -1.27
CA ILE A 47 -5.60 -14.14 -1.05
C ILE A 47 -6.01 -13.00 -0.13
N GLU A 48 -7.22 -12.49 -0.32
CA GLU A 48 -7.74 -11.38 0.49
C GLU A 48 -8.06 -11.80 1.94
N LYS A 49 -8.47 -13.06 2.15
CA LYS A 49 -8.79 -13.60 3.48
C LYS A 49 -7.61 -14.23 4.21
N ALA A 50 -6.49 -14.46 3.54
CA ALA A 50 -5.33 -15.13 4.11
C ALA A 50 -4.54 -14.18 5.04
N ASP A 51 -4.18 -14.67 6.22
CA ASP A 51 -3.28 -13.96 7.16
C ASP A 51 -1.81 -14.03 6.67
N GLY A 52 -1.50 -14.97 5.78
CA GLY A 52 -0.16 -15.09 5.21
C GLY A 52 0.06 -16.29 4.31
N PHE A 53 1.21 -16.26 3.64
CA PHE A 53 1.70 -17.28 2.73
C PHE A 53 3.07 -17.79 3.15
N ALA A 54 3.24 -19.10 3.08
CA ALA A 54 4.48 -19.80 3.44
C ALA A 54 5.06 -20.56 2.23
N GLY A 55 6.36 -20.83 2.25
CA GLY A 55 7.09 -21.43 1.12
C GLY A 55 7.05 -20.56 -0.14
N VAL A 56 7.09 -19.23 0.02
CA VAL A 56 6.85 -18.28 -1.08
C VAL A 56 8.13 -18.06 -1.88
N PHE A 57 8.07 -18.34 -3.18
CA PHE A 57 9.13 -18.04 -4.14
C PHE A 57 9.03 -16.60 -4.67
N PRO A 58 10.09 -16.04 -5.25
CA PRO A 58 10.09 -14.67 -5.79
C PRO A 58 8.93 -14.38 -6.76
N GLU A 59 8.60 -15.34 -7.63
CA GLU A 59 7.51 -15.25 -8.60
C GLU A 59 6.15 -15.15 -7.91
N HIS A 60 5.98 -15.87 -6.81
CA HIS A 60 4.76 -15.86 -6.01
C HIS A 60 4.57 -14.52 -5.29
N LYS A 61 5.65 -13.89 -4.80
CA LYS A 61 5.58 -12.54 -4.20
C LYS A 61 5.00 -11.53 -5.18
N TYR A 62 5.46 -11.55 -6.43
CA TYR A 62 4.96 -10.68 -7.49
C TYR A 62 3.47 -10.92 -7.77
N GLU A 63 3.07 -12.19 -7.90
CA GLU A 63 1.69 -12.55 -8.22
C GLU A 63 0.70 -12.19 -7.09
N ILE A 64 1.09 -12.38 -5.83
CA ILE A 64 0.28 -11.96 -4.66
C ILE A 64 0.01 -10.46 -4.72
N VAL A 65 1.06 -9.65 -4.92
CA VAL A 65 0.93 -8.18 -5.02
C VAL A 65 0.02 -7.79 -6.18
N LYS A 66 0.25 -8.39 -7.36
CA LYS A 66 -0.55 -8.11 -8.56
C LYS A 66 -2.04 -8.40 -8.34
N ARG A 67 -2.38 -9.54 -7.73
CA ARG A 67 -3.78 -9.91 -7.48
C ARG A 67 -4.46 -9.05 -6.44
N LEU A 68 -3.74 -8.68 -5.37
CA LEU A 68 -4.25 -7.72 -4.38
C LEU A 68 -4.52 -6.34 -5.04
N GLN A 69 -3.65 -5.89 -5.95
CA GLN A 69 -3.86 -4.67 -6.73
C GLN A 69 -5.07 -4.77 -7.67
N GLU A 70 -5.27 -5.90 -8.34
CA GLU A 70 -6.45 -6.14 -9.20
C GLU A 70 -7.77 -6.08 -8.40
N ARG A 71 -7.72 -6.41 -7.10
CA ARG A 71 -8.82 -6.25 -6.14
C ARG A 71 -8.95 -4.82 -5.58
N LYS A 72 -8.20 -3.85 -6.12
CA LYS A 72 -8.16 -2.43 -5.72
C LYS A 72 -7.58 -2.16 -4.33
N HIS A 73 -6.82 -3.09 -3.76
CA HIS A 73 -6.05 -2.83 -2.55
C HIS A 73 -4.78 -2.07 -2.88
N ILE A 74 -4.43 -1.07 -2.05
CA ILE A 74 -3.13 -0.39 -2.11
C ILE A 74 -2.13 -1.26 -1.38
N CYS A 75 -1.17 -1.80 -2.11
CA CYS A 75 -0.27 -2.85 -1.62
C CYS A 75 1.10 -2.28 -1.26
N GLY A 76 1.46 -2.37 0.02
CA GLY A 76 2.82 -2.17 0.49
C GLY A 76 3.55 -3.51 0.59
N MET A 77 4.73 -3.62 -0.02
CA MET A 77 5.55 -4.85 0.00
C MET A 77 6.92 -4.56 0.60
N THR A 78 7.37 -5.40 1.52
CA THR A 78 8.72 -5.33 2.10
C THR A 78 9.65 -6.33 1.44
N GLY A 79 10.91 -5.96 1.24
CA GLY A 79 11.93 -6.84 0.68
C GLY A 79 13.34 -6.43 1.06
N ASP A 80 14.25 -7.38 0.98
CA ASP A 80 15.67 -7.24 1.36
C ASP A 80 16.62 -7.68 0.22
N GLY A 81 16.25 -8.72 -0.52
CA GLY A 81 17.07 -9.32 -1.55
C GLY A 81 16.82 -8.83 -2.98
N VAL A 82 17.78 -9.17 -3.87
CA VAL A 82 17.69 -8.93 -5.32
C VAL A 82 16.45 -9.59 -5.96
N ASN A 83 16.02 -10.71 -5.39
CA ASN A 83 14.86 -11.47 -5.84
C ASN A 83 13.53 -10.76 -5.57
N ASP A 84 13.51 -9.83 -4.62
CA ASP A 84 12.31 -9.09 -4.25
C ASP A 84 12.12 -7.83 -5.10
N ALA A 85 13.15 -7.42 -5.86
CA ALA A 85 13.10 -6.23 -6.71
C ALA A 85 11.90 -6.18 -7.67
N PRO A 86 11.50 -7.28 -8.36
CA PRO A 86 10.30 -7.26 -9.21
C PRO A 86 9.01 -7.04 -8.43
N ALA A 87 8.89 -7.63 -7.24
CA ALA A 87 7.71 -7.49 -6.38
C ALA A 87 7.65 -6.09 -5.74
N LEU A 88 8.79 -5.57 -5.27
CA LEU A 88 8.93 -4.21 -4.75
C LEU A 88 8.51 -3.16 -5.78
N LYS A 89 9.00 -3.28 -7.01
CA LYS A 89 8.67 -2.37 -8.11
C LYS A 89 7.22 -2.49 -8.58
N LYS A 90 6.59 -3.66 -8.38
CA LYS A 90 5.19 -3.90 -8.75
C LYS A 90 4.22 -3.34 -7.72
N ALA A 91 4.60 -3.36 -6.44
CA ALA A 91 3.79 -2.84 -5.34
C ALA A 91 3.49 -1.35 -5.53
N ASP A 92 2.40 -0.87 -4.94
CA ASP A 92 2.08 0.56 -4.92
C ASP A 92 3.09 1.33 -4.05
N ILE A 93 3.63 0.64 -3.05
CA ILE A 93 4.69 1.13 -2.18
C ILE A 93 5.67 -0.03 -1.92
N GLY A 94 6.78 -0.04 -2.64
CA GLY A 94 7.92 -0.92 -2.36
C GLY A 94 8.75 -0.39 -1.19
N ILE A 95 8.98 -1.22 -0.17
CA ILE A 95 9.72 -0.86 1.04
C ILE A 95 10.96 -1.75 1.18
N ALA A 96 12.14 -1.17 1.00
CA ALA A 96 13.39 -1.84 1.32
C ALA A 96 13.70 -1.73 2.82
N VAL A 97 14.03 -2.85 3.46
CA VAL A 97 14.48 -2.87 4.87
C VAL A 97 15.87 -2.26 5.03
N ALA A 98 16.26 -1.91 6.26
CA ALA A 98 17.52 -1.20 6.52
C ALA A 98 18.77 -1.93 5.99
N ASP A 99 18.82 -3.24 6.14
CA ASP A 99 19.93 -4.08 5.69
C ASP A 99 19.71 -4.67 4.28
N ALA A 100 18.85 -4.04 3.47
CA ALA A 100 18.55 -4.52 2.13
C ALA A 100 19.72 -4.34 1.16
N THR A 101 19.81 -5.25 0.18
CA THR A 101 20.74 -5.16 -0.94
C THR A 101 20.55 -3.85 -1.73
N ASP A 102 21.61 -3.34 -2.37
CA ASP A 102 21.52 -2.13 -3.19
C ASP A 102 20.50 -2.27 -4.33
N ALA A 103 20.32 -3.49 -4.85
CA ALA A 103 19.31 -3.76 -5.87
C ALA A 103 17.88 -3.62 -5.33
N ALA A 104 17.60 -4.12 -4.12
CA ALA A 104 16.30 -3.96 -3.48
C ALA A 104 16.02 -2.49 -3.15
N ARG A 105 17.02 -1.76 -2.64
CA ARG A 105 16.93 -0.31 -2.38
C ARG A 105 16.68 0.49 -3.66
N GLY A 106 17.32 0.13 -4.77
CA GLY A 106 17.10 0.76 -6.06
C GLY A 106 15.74 0.43 -6.71
N ALA A 107 15.08 -0.64 -6.28
CA ALA A 107 13.77 -1.06 -6.78
C ALA A 107 12.61 -0.59 -5.90
N SER A 108 12.87 -0.14 -4.67
CA SER A 108 11.87 0.33 -3.70
C SER A 108 11.58 1.83 -3.81
N ASP A 109 10.36 2.23 -3.45
CA ASP A 109 9.96 3.65 -3.33
C ASP A 109 10.43 4.27 -2.01
N ILE A 110 10.54 3.46 -0.95
CA ILE A 110 10.96 3.87 0.39
C ILE A 110 12.05 2.92 0.88
N VAL A 111 13.13 3.49 1.42
CA VAL A 111 14.19 2.74 2.09
C VAL A 111 14.13 3.07 3.57
N LEU A 112 13.99 2.05 4.41
CA LEU A 112 14.04 2.21 5.86
C LEU A 112 15.50 2.37 6.30
N THR A 113 15.75 3.26 7.25
CA THR A 113 17.07 3.42 7.88
C THR A 113 17.20 2.66 9.20
N GLU A 114 16.08 2.15 9.72
CA GLU A 114 15.97 1.39 10.96
C GLU A 114 15.20 0.09 10.70
N PRO A 115 15.61 -1.02 11.33
CA PRO A 115 14.91 -2.30 11.15
C PRO A 115 13.58 -2.32 11.92
N GLY A 116 12.63 -3.10 11.40
CA GLY A 116 11.40 -3.45 12.11
C GLY A 116 10.12 -2.89 11.50
N LEU A 117 9.03 -3.65 11.68
CA LEU A 117 7.71 -3.30 11.15
C LEU A 117 7.10 -2.05 11.82
N SER A 118 7.51 -1.75 13.06
CA SER A 118 7.07 -0.57 13.81
C SER A 118 7.41 0.74 13.09
N VAL A 119 8.56 0.80 12.41
CA VAL A 119 9.01 1.96 11.63
C VAL A 119 8.05 2.20 10.46
N ILE A 120 7.62 1.13 9.79
CA ILE A 120 6.65 1.21 8.68
C ILE A 120 5.31 1.75 9.19
N ILE A 121 4.83 1.24 10.32
CA ILE A 121 3.56 1.71 10.92
C ILE A 121 3.66 3.21 11.25
N SER A 122 4.73 3.64 11.91
CA SER A 122 4.98 5.05 12.24
C SER A 122 5.07 5.93 10.98
N ALA A 123 5.73 5.44 9.92
CA ALA A 123 5.81 6.14 8.65
C ALA A 123 4.43 6.31 8.00
N VAL A 124 3.60 5.26 7.99
CA VAL A 124 2.23 5.31 7.45
C VAL A 124 1.35 6.29 8.25
N LEU A 125 1.41 6.25 9.58
CA LEU A 125 0.66 7.19 10.44
C LEU A 125 1.08 8.65 10.18
N THR A 126 2.39 8.89 10.09
CA THR A 126 2.94 10.23 9.82
C THR A 126 2.56 10.71 8.42
N SER A 127 2.65 9.84 7.42
CA SER A 127 2.24 10.13 6.03
C SER A 127 0.76 10.52 5.96
N ARG A 128 -0.13 9.81 6.66
CA ARG A 128 -1.56 10.16 6.73
C ARG A 128 -1.79 11.54 7.35
N ALA A 129 -1.04 11.90 8.39
CA ALA A 129 -1.13 13.22 9.01
C ALA A 129 -0.69 14.35 8.06
N ILE A 130 0.38 14.13 7.30
CA ILE A 130 0.85 15.07 6.26
C ILE A 130 -0.18 15.19 5.15
N PHE A 131 -0.70 14.07 4.65
CA PHE A 131 -1.69 14.05 3.59
C PHE A 131 -2.97 14.78 3.97
N GLN A 132 -3.42 14.66 5.24
CA GLN A 132 -4.57 15.42 5.73
C GLN A 132 -4.34 16.93 5.66
N ARG A 133 -3.13 17.42 5.98
CA ARG A 133 -2.78 18.85 5.87
C ARG A 133 -2.79 19.32 4.41
N MET A 134 -2.26 18.50 3.49
CA MET A 134 -2.30 18.80 2.05
C MET A 134 -3.74 18.95 1.56
N LYS A 135 -4.63 18.01 1.92
CA LYS A 135 -6.05 18.08 1.55
C LYS A 135 -6.73 19.32 2.12
N ASN A 136 -6.48 19.64 3.39
CA ASN A 136 -7.05 20.83 4.02
C ASN A 136 -6.60 22.11 3.29
N TYR A 137 -5.34 22.19 2.89
CA TYR A 137 -4.82 23.31 2.11
C TYR A 137 -5.45 23.39 0.72
N THR A 138 -5.62 22.26 0.03
CA THR A 138 -6.32 22.23 -1.27
C THR A 138 -7.77 22.74 -1.14
N ILE A 139 -8.50 22.30 -0.12
CA ILE A 139 -9.87 22.77 0.14
C ILE A 139 -9.88 24.28 0.41
N TYR A 140 -8.94 24.75 1.23
CA TYR A 140 -8.79 26.18 1.52
C TYR A 140 -8.51 27.01 0.26
N ALA A 141 -7.57 26.57 -0.58
CA ALA A 141 -7.23 27.25 -1.82
C ALA A 141 -8.43 27.31 -2.77
N VAL A 142 -9.13 26.19 -2.98
CA VAL A 142 -10.35 26.13 -3.79
C VAL A 142 -11.44 27.04 -3.21
N SER A 143 -11.61 27.06 -1.88
CA SER A 143 -12.58 27.93 -1.22
C SER A 143 -12.28 29.41 -1.43
N ILE A 144 -11.01 29.83 -1.40
CA ILE A 144 -10.62 31.21 -1.70
C ILE A 144 -10.92 31.54 -3.16
N THR A 145 -10.58 30.66 -4.09
CA THR A 145 -10.84 30.88 -5.51
C THR A 145 -12.35 31.07 -5.76
N ILE A 146 -13.19 30.19 -5.21
CA ILE A 146 -14.64 30.30 -5.31
C ILE A 146 -15.13 31.62 -4.70
N ARG A 147 -14.65 31.97 -3.50
CA ARG A 147 -15.03 33.21 -2.80
C ARG A 147 -14.69 34.46 -3.61
N ILE A 148 -13.49 34.52 -4.18
CA ILE A 148 -13.04 35.67 -4.97
C ILE A 148 -13.83 35.79 -6.27
N VAL A 149 -13.94 34.69 -7.02
CA VAL A 149 -14.62 34.67 -8.34
C VAL A 149 -16.10 35.00 -8.17
N LEU A 150 -16.82 34.27 -7.30
CA LEU A 150 -18.25 34.50 -7.09
C LEU A 150 -18.51 35.84 -6.42
N GLY A 151 -17.68 36.25 -5.45
CA GLY A 151 -17.83 37.51 -4.74
C GLY A 151 -17.78 38.71 -5.68
N PHE A 152 -16.74 38.81 -6.50
CA PHE A 152 -16.62 39.92 -7.45
C PHE A 152 -17.65 39.84 -8.58
N MET A 153 -17.93 38.64 -9.09
CA MET A 153 -18.96 38.45 -10.13
C MET A 153 -20.35 38.89 -9.65
N LEU A 154 -20.76 38.52 -8.44
CA LEU A 154 -22.08 38.87 -7.90
C LEU A 154 -22.21 40.38 -7.63
N ILE A 155 -21.16 41.00 -7.09
CA ILE A 155 -21.15 42.45 -6.82
C ILE A 155 -21.26 43.23 -8.14
N ALA A 156 -20.49 42.85 -9.15
CA ALA A 156 -20.55 43.47 -10.48
C ALA A 156 -21.94 43.28 -11.12
N LEU A 157 -22.55 42.10 -10.98
CA LEU A 157 -23.86 41.80 -11.57
C LEU A 157 -25.01 42.56 -10.91
N ILE A 158 -25.05 42.60 -9.57
CA ILE A 158 -26.19 43.15 -8.81
C ILE A 158 -26.09 44.67 -8.70
N TRP A 159 -24.90 45.19 -8.38
CA TRP A 159 -24.71 46.62 -8.10
C TRP A 159 -23.98 47.36 -9.21
N LYS A 160 -23.61 46.71 -10.32
CA LYS A 160 -22.81 47.29 -11.42
C LYS A 160 -21.54 47.97 -10.90
N PHE A 161 -20.95 47.37 -9.86
CA PHE A 161 -19.75 47.88 -9.23
C PHE A 161 -18.54 47.13 -9.77
N ASP A 162 -17.75 47.81 -10.60
CA ASP A 162 -16.52 47.27 -11.15
C ASP A 162 -15.40 47.42 -10.11
N PHE A 163 -15.02 46.30 -9.50
CA PHE A 163 -13.91 46.28 -8.56
C PHE A 163 -12.59 46.48 -9.32
N LEU A 164 -11.92 47.61 -9.08
CA LEU A 164 -10.63 47.91 -9.69
C LEU A 164 -9.57 46.89 -9.22
N PRO A 165 -8.85 46.22 -10.14
CA PRO A 165 -7.68 45.45 -9.76
C PRO A 165 -6.64 46.40 -9.20
N SER A 166 -6.27 46.26 -7.93
CA SER A 166 -5.30 47.12 -7.25
C SER A 166 -3.84 46.92 -7.71
N TRP A 167 -3.63 46.41 -8.93
CA TRP A 167 -2.33 46.03 -9.48
C TRP A 167 -2.14 46.48 -10.94
N PHE A 168 -2.76 47.59 -11.34
CA PHE A 168 -2.34 48.42 -12.48
C PHE A 168 -2.19 49.87 -12.02
#